data_AF-A0A833SL89-F1
#
_entry.id   AF-A0A833SL89-F1
#
_cell.length_a   1.000
_cell.length_b   1.000
_cell.length_c   1.000
_cell.angle_alpha   90.00
_cell.angle_beta   90.00
_cell.angle_gamma   90.00
#
_symmetry.space_group_name_H-M   'P 1'
#
loop_
_entity.id
_entity.type
_entity.pdbx_description
1 polymer ?
#
loop_
_entity_poly.entity_id
_entity_poly.type
_entity_poly.pdbx_seq_one_letter_code
_entity_poly.pdbx_strand_id
1 'polypeptide(L)'
;MDSIVLLQAVAGVARTVRSLYGPNKLRKQVTDELDQTLFSADAYTVASALRSQNAGTAILQQALDEQRKEFGTSCTTIVTLCGALADTVLELLRQGVPAGVIQLALSSVEKCCLTTAKHMRIPLTEAVPTFRSLIWTRQLEALGKILSTESIATSLAVTAASRLDPIRLSGAEDAPLSDLVTSSVVLGGVTSASSSQVFDGVLLPVTEGSPRNALRRRFSQSGEISITGGIVALAGDLDTLDFSMDASFHVIFVHGDVSSNVIDASVSTPKAPLIIPVSSYNALRQLAEISGAEIVDSWEELLPNAIGHESLQLNAVNFSVSKALEDEELATCFIQVKLSNTRHQPHTSVIVQGPTKSLAEELRNETVKTISRLRNGLRSGYVLPGNGGFWCACAAAVEQEATALVRQELLSLATTRLIDPLTQLGVILLENAAASDVEDDSFFSRLARVRTVQNRFTRSVLDVGASKFYSRYFDFRSAEYAVLTPKTTEPEGEDDRLSHVDEYESMTSAIRKSFRVIQLLLSIDKHHVN
;
A
#
# COMPACT_ATOMS: atom_id res chain seq x y z
N MET A 1 6.04 21.05 25.81
CA MET A 1 6.61 21.27 24.47
C MET A 1 5.50 21.93 23.70
N ASP A 2 5.70 23.18 23.28
CA ASP A 2 4.63 24.02 22.71
C ASP A 2 4.00 23.33 21.48
N SER A 3 2.67 23.19 21.47
CA SER A 3 1.88 22.65 20.35
C SER A 3 2.23 23.32 19.01
N ILE A 4 2.64 24.59 19.01
CA ILE A 4 3.12 25.31 17.83
C ILE A 4 4.33 24.62 17.20
N VAL A 5 5.32 24.24 18.00
CA VAL A 5 6.56 23.60 17.52
C VAL A 5 6.27 22.22 16.93
N LEU A 6 5.32 21.49 17.53
CA LEU A 6 4.90 20.18 17.05
C LEU A 6 4.18 20.27 15.69
N LEU A 7 3.26 21.23 15.57
CA LEU A 7 2.55 21.49 14.31
C LEU A 7 3.51 21.94 13.20
N GLN A 8 4.49 22.78 13.53
CA GLN A 8 5.53 23.21 12.58
C GLN A 8 6.37 22.04 12.07
N ALA A 9 6.70 21.07 12.92
CA ALA A 9 7.46 19.89 12.52
C ALA A 9 6.67 19.02 11.52
N VAL A 10 5.39 18.78 11.78
CA VAL A 10 4.50 18.06 10.84
C VAL A 10 4.35 18.81 9.52
N ALA A 11 4.15 20.14 9.56
CA ALA A 11 4.10 20.96 8.35
C ALA A 11 5.42 20.90 7.57
N GLY A 12 6.57 20.84 8.25
CA GLY A 12 7.89 20.66 7.63
C GLY A 12 7.99 19.37 6.84
N VAL A 13 7.60 18.23 7.42
CA VAL A 13 7.56 16.93 6.72
C VAL A 13 6.62 16.99 5.52
N ALA A 14 5.43 17.57 5.69
CA ALA A 14 4.44 17.66 4.63
C ALA A 14 4.89 18.52 3.44
N ARG A 15 5.64 19.61 3.67
CA ARG A 15 6.22 20.43 2.59
C ARG A 15 7.19 19.61 1.73
N THR A 16 7.98 18.73 2.31
CA THR A 16 8.90 17.84 1.56
C THR A 16 8.13 16.82 0.71
N VAL A 17 7.03 16.28 1.24
CA VAL A 17 6.17 15.29 0.57
C VAL A 17 5.20 15.92 -0.44
N ARG A 18 4.95 17.23 -0.40
CA ARG A 18 3.96 17.95 -1.23
C ARG A 18 3.99 17.57 -2.71
N SER A 19 5.17 17.43 -3.32
CA SER A 19 5.33 17.09 -4.73
C SER A 19 5.09 15.62 -5.08
N LEU A 20 4.74 14.79 -4.10
CA LEU A 20 4.37 13.37 -4.26
C LEU A 20 2.86 13.16 -4.33
N TYR A 21 2.06 14.21 -4.13
CA TYR A 21 0.61 14.13 -4.12
C TYR A 21 0.02 14.25 -5.53
N GLY A 22 -0.79 13.28 -5.93
CA GLY A 22 -1.41 13.22 -7.26
C GLY A 22 -0.78 12.22 -8.22
N PRO A 23 -1.22 12.21 -9.49
CA PRO A 23 -0.80 11.20 -10.48
C PRO A 23 0.63 11.39 -10.97
N ASN A 24 1.13 12.64 -11.04
CA ASN A 24 2.47 12.96 -11.54
C ASN A 24 3.42 13.23 -10.35
N LYS A 25 3.92 12.17 -9.71
CA LYS A 25 4.75 12.28 -8.49
C LYS A 25 6.19 12.65 -8.83
N LEU A 26 6.74 13.70 -8.19
CA LEU A 26 8.16 14.07 -8.30
C LEU A 26 9.00 13.35 -7.24
N ARG A 27 9.83 12.41 -7.70
CA ARG A 27 10.71 11.58 -6.87
C ARG A 27 11.61 12.41 -5.95
N LYS A 28 11.87 11.87 -4.76
CA LYS A 28 12.83 12.42 -3.80
C LYS A 28 14.03 11.51 -3.69
N GLN A 29 15.21 12.10 -3.61
CA GLN A 29 16.40 11.39 -3.17
C GLN A 29 16.31 11.18 -1.66
N VAL A 30 16.36 9.93 -1.23
CA VAL A 30 16.35 9.49 0.16
C VAL A 30 17.68 8.81 0.41
N THR A 31 18.43 9.28 1.40
CA THR A 31 19.69 8.66 1.83
C THR A 31 19.48 8.17 3.25
N ASP A 32 19.78 6.90 3.52
CA ASP A 32 19.66 6.32 4.85
C ASP A 32 20.94 6.54 5.69
N GLU A 33 20.92 6.04 6.93
CA GLU A 33 22.04 6.16 7.88
C GLU A 33 23.31 5.38 7.43
N LEU A 34 23.18 4.52 6.42
CA LEU A 34 24.27 3.72 5.83
C LEU A 34 24.78 4.33 4.50
N ASP A 35 24.44 5.59 4.22
CA ASP A 35 24.74 6.30 2.98
C ASP A 35 24.17 5.63 1.71
N GLN A 36 23.19 4.72 1.84
CA GLN A 36 22.51 4.14 0.70
C GLN A 36 21.47 5.12 0.15
N THR A 37 21.60 5.43 -1.14
CA THR A 37 20.71 6.37 -1.82
C THR A 37 19.63 5.64 -2.62
N LEU A 38 18.37 6.03 -2.42
CA LEU A 38 17.20 5.60 -3.17
C LEU A 38 16.45 6.81 -3.71
N PHE A 39 15.98 6.76 -4.95
CA PHE A 39 14.99 7.71 -5.46
C PHE A 39 13.59 7.13 -5.30
N SER A 40 12.73 7.81 -4.53
CA SER A 40 11.40 7.30 -4.19
C SER A 40 10.31 8.33 -4.41
N ALA A 41 9.22 7.90 -5.04
CA ALA A 41 7.94 8.60 -5.05
C ALA A 41 6.97 8.12 -3.94
N ASP A 42 7.39 7.23 -3.04
CA ASP A 42 6.54 6.75 -1.95
C ASP A 42 6.58 7.69 -0.73
N ALA A 43 5.46 8.35 -0.44
CA ALA A 43 5.35 9.29 0.67
C ALA A 43 5.66 8.65 2.03
N TYR A 44 5.33 7.36 2.20
CA TYR A 44 5.68 6.62 3.42
C TYR A 44 7.20 6.54 3.59
N THR A 45 7.93 6.11 2.56
CA THR A 45 9.39 6.01 2.58
C THR A 45 10.05 7.36 2.84
N VAL A 46 9.59 8.41 2.14
CA VAL A 46 10.14 9.77 2.31
C VAL A 46 9.85 10.33 3.71
N ALA A 47 8.62 10.17 4.22
CA ALA A 47 8.28 10.64 5.56
C ALA A 47 9.06 9.88 6.65
N SER A 48 9.24 8.57 6.48
CA SER A 48 10.00 7.72 7.41
C SER A 48 11.47 8.13 7.49
N ALA A 49 12.08 8.50 6.37
CA ALA A 49 13.45 9.01 6.34
C ALA A 49 13.61 10.40 6.98
N LEU A 50 12.52 11.19 7.06
CA LEU A 50 12.49 12.49 7.73
C LEU A 50 12.12 12.39 9.21
N ARG A 51 11.97 11.16 9.73
CA ARG A 51 11.65 10.94 11.15
C ARG A 51 12.73 11.59 12.02
N SER A 52 12.27 12.34 13.02
CA SER A 52 13.13 13.04 13.96
C SER A 52 12.74 12.69 15.39
N GLN A 53 13.49 13.17 16.37
CA GLN A 53 13.15 13.04 17.79
C GLN A 53 11.94 13.90 18.21
N ASN A 54 11.33 14.64 17.28
CA ASN A 54 10.16 15.47 17.55
C ASN A 54 8.90 14.60 17.74
N ALA A 55 8.17 14.81 18.83
CA ALA A 55 6.96 14.03 19.12
C ALA A 55 5.89 14.15 18.03
N GLY A 56 5.82 15.28 17.33
CA GLY A 56 4.87 15.52 16.23
C GLY A 56 5.16 14.65 15.02
N THR A 57 6.44 14.48 14.65
CA THR A 57 6.82 13.58 13.56
C THR A 57 6.67 12.11 13.96
N ALA A 58 6.87 11.77 15.23
CA ALA A 58 6.59 10.44 15.76
C ALA A 58 5.10 10.07 15.71
N ILE A 59 4.20 10.98 16.10
CA ILE A 59 2.74 10.77 16.02
C ILE A 59 2.28 10.64 14.57
N LEU A 60 2.84 11.47 13.66
CA LEU A 60 2.59 11.33 12.22
C LEU A 60 3.07 9.97 11.71
N GLN A 61 4.29 9.55 12.07
CA GLN A 61 4.84 8.26 11.63
C GLN A 61 3.97 7.09 12.10
N GLN A 62 3.51 7.10 13.35
CA GLN A 62 2.62 6.06 13.85
C GLN A 62 1.33 5.97 13.02
N ALA A 63 0.72 7.10 12.67
CA ALA A 63 -0.46 7.11 11.82
C ALA A 63 -0.18 6.54 10.41
N LEU A 64 1.02 6.75 9.87
CA LEU A 64 1.45 6.19 8.59
C LEU A 64 1.72 4.68 8.69
N ASP A 65 2.34 4.20 9.76
CA ASP A 65 2.61 2.79 10.01
C ASP A 65 1.29 2.01 10.12
N GLU A 66 0.34 2.52 10.91
CA GLU A 66 -1.01 1.95 11.03
C GLU A 66 -1.74 1.94 9.67
N GLN A 67 -1.69 3.04 8.92
CA GLN A 67 -2.31 3.11 7.59
C GLN A 67 -1.69 2.13 6.59
N ARG A 68 -0.35 2.04 6.56
CA ARG A 68 0.37 1.14 5.66
C ARG A 68 0.09 -0.32 5.99
N LYS A 69 -0.01 -0.67 7.27
CA LYS A 69 -0.34 -2.02 7.73
C LYS A 69 -1.78 -2.43 7.41
N GLU A 70 -2.73 -1.53 7.67
CA GLU A 70 -4.18 -1.82 7.54
C GLU A 70 -4.65 -1.79 6.08
N PHE A 71 -4.26 -0.76 5.32
CA PHE A 71 -4.78 -0.50 3.97
C PHE A 71 -3.71 -0.50 2.88
N GLY A 72 -2.43 -0.36 3.20
CA GLY A 72 -1.36 -0.27 2.20
C GLY A 72 -1.33 1.01 1.35
N THR A 73 -2.36 1.86 1.42
CA THR A 73 -2.54 3.06 0.57
C THR A 73 -2.85 4.33 1.36
N SER A 74 -3.04 5.46 0.67
CA SER A 74 -3.40 6.78 1.23
C SER A 74 -2.42 7.45 2.19
N CYS A 75 -1.19 6.93 2.34
CA CYS A 75 -0.14 7.58 3.14
C CYS A 75 0.16 9.01 2.67
N THR A 76 0.23 9.23 1.35
CA THR A 76 0.44 10.58 0.80
C THR A 76 -0.69 11.53 1.17
N THR A 77 -1.93 11.05 1.20
CA THR A 77 -3.10 11.83 1.62
C THR A 77 -2.99 12.24 3.09
N ILE A 78 -2.60 11.31 3.98
CA ILE A 78 -2.40 11.61 5.40
C ILE A 78 -1.38 12.73 5.58
N VAL A 79 -0.18 12.58 5.02
CA VAL A 79 0.89 13.56 5.19
C VAL A 79 0.47 14.93 4.64
N THR A 80 -0.15 14.96 3.46
CA THR A 80 -0.52 16.22 2.80
C THR A 80 -1.65 16.92 3.55
N LEU A 81 -2.69 16.19 3.98
CA LEU A 81 -3.79 16.74 4.76
C LEU A 81 -3.33 17.22 6.15
N CYS A 82 -2.48 16.45 6.84
CA CYS A 82 -1.87 16.87 8.10
C CYS A 82 -1.09 18.19 7.95
N GLY A 83 -0.31 18.34 6.88
CA GLY A 83 0.42 19.58 6.61
C GLY A 83 -0.50 20.79 6.41
N ALA A 84 -1.51 20.62 5.56
CA ALA A 84 -2.48 21.68 5.26
C ALA A 84 -3.29 22.07 6.52
N LEU A 85 -3.75 21.09 7.30
CA LEU A 85 -4.41 21.33 8.58
C LEU A 85 -3.48 22.02 9.58
N ALA A 86 -2.22 21.59 9.68
CA ALA A 86 -1.25 22.17 10.61
C ALA A 86 -0.99 23.65 10.31
N ASP A 87 -0.81 24.01 9.03
CA ASP A 87 -0.62 25.40 8.62
C ASP A 87 -1.83 26.28 8.98
N THR A 88 -3.05 25.82 8.70
CA THR A 88 -4.29 26.55 9.07
C THR A 88 -4.48 26.65 10.58
N VAL A 89 -4.21 25.58 11.33
CA VAL A 89 -4.31 25.59 12.79
C VAL A 89 -3.29 26.54 13.41
N LEU A 90 -2.06 26.58 12.89
CA LEU A 90 -1.05 27.54 13.32
C LEU A 90 -1.49 28.99 13.10
N GLU A 91 -2.16 29.28 11.98
CA GLU A 91 -2.73 30.61 11.73
C GLU A 91 -3.85 30.96 12.71
N LEU A 92 -4.77 30.02 12.98
CA LEU A 92 -5.84 30.22 13.95
C LEU A 92 -5.30 30.48 15.37
N LEU A 93 -4.28 29.74 15.79
CA LEU A 93 -3.61 29.96 17.07
C LEU A 93 -2.96 31.34 17.14
N ARG A 94 -2.26 31.78 16.07
CA ARG A 94 -1.65 33.12 15.99
C ARG A 94 -2.69 34.24 16.01
N GLN A 95 -3.88 34.00 15.46
CA GLN A 95 -5.02 34.93 15.52
C GLN A 95 -5.71 34.95 16.89
N GLY A 96 -5.24 34.15 17.86
CA GLY A 96 -5.79 34.11 19.21
C GLY A 96 -7.05 33.24 19.36
N VAL A 97 -7.37 32.39 18.38
CA VAL A 97 -8.49 31.46 18.49
C VAL A 97 -8.14 30.38 19.53
N PRO A 98 -8.98 30.18 20.57
CA PRO A 98 -8.67 29.21 21.62
C PRO A 98 -8.56 27.78 21.07
N ALA A 99 -7.55 27.02 21.53
CA ALA A 99 -7.32 25.64 21.11
C ALA A 99 -8.56 24.74 21.27
N GLY A 100 -9.38 24.96 22.32
CA GLY A 100 -10.65 24.25 22.51
C GLY A 100 -11.67 24.48 21.41
N VAL A 101 -11.75 25.71 20.87
CA VAL A 101 -12.62 26.03 19.72
C VAL A 101 -12.10 25.37 18.45
N ILE A 102 -10.78 25.39 18.24
CA ILE A 102 -10.15 24.72 17.09
C ILE A 102 -10.40 23.20 17.13
N GLN A 103 -10.33 22.56 18.30
CA GLN A 103 -10.65 21.15 18.49
C GLN A 103 -12.10 20.81 18.11
N LEU A 104 -13.06 21.64 18.51
CA LEU A 104 -14.47 21.50 18.14
C LEU A 104 -14.66 21.67 16.62
N ALA A 105 -14.01 22.67 16.03
CA ALA A 105 -14.05 22.92 14.59
C ALA A 105 -13.46 21.73 13.81
N LEU A 106 -12.30 21.21 14.21
CA LEU A 106 -11.69 20.01 13.62
C LEU A 106 -12.64 18.81 13.67
N SER A 107 -13.29 18.58 14.82
CA SER A 107 -14.27 17.49 14.98
C SER A 107 -15.49 17.66 14.07
N SER A 108 -15.97 18.90 13.91
CA SER A 108 -17.08 19.22 13.02
C SER A 108 -16.72 18.96 11.55
N VAL A 109 -15.54 19.44 11.13
CA VAL A 109 -15.04 19.29 9.75
C VAL A 109 -14.76 17.83 9.42
N GLU A 110 -14.16 17.07 10.34
CA GLU A 110 -13.95 15.64 10.19
C GLU A 110 -15.29 14.93 9.93
N LYS A 111 -16.31 15.21 10.76
CA LYS A 111 -17.65 14.65 10.61
C LYS A 111 -18.27 14.99 9.25
N CYS A 112 -18.12 16.24 8.77
CA CYS A 112 -18.56 16.64 7.44
C CYS A 112 -17.86 15.80 6.37
N CYS A 113 -16.54 15.67 6.41
CA CYS A 113 -15.76 14.89 5.43
C CYS A 113 -16.18 13.41 5.39
N LEU A 114 -16.34 12.78 6.56
CA LEU A 114 -16.77 11.37 6.65
C LEU A 114 -18.22 11.17 6.15
N THR A 115 -19.10 12.14 6.43
CA THR A 115 -20.49 12.12 5.95
C THR A 115 -20.53 12.30 4.43
N THR A 116 -19.74 13.22 3.88
CA THR A 116 -19.60 13.41 2.43
C THR A 116 -19.05 12.16 1.76
N ALA A 117 -18.02 11.52 2.33
CA ALA A 117 -17.49 10.26 1.81
C ALA A 117 -18.57 9.17 1.76
N LYS A 118 -19.40 9.07 2.80
CA LYS A 118 -20.51 8.11 2.84
C LYS A 118 -21.58 8.39 1.78
N HIS A 119 -21.87 9.66 1.48
CA HIS A 119 -22.79 10.02 0.41
C HIS A 119 -22.20 9.79 -0.98
N MET A 120 -20.93 10.11 -1.19
CA MET A 120 -20.25 10.01 -2.49
C MET A 120 -19.80 8.61 -2.88
N ARG A 121 -19.83 7.63 -1.96
CA ARG A 121 -19.38 6.26 -2.25
C ARG A 121 -20.17 5.64 -3.40
N ILE A 122 -19.46 4.98 -4.31
CA ILE A 122 -20.02 4.32 -5.48
C ILE A 122 -19.89 2.80 -5.29
N PRO A 123 -20.98 2.03 -5.32
CA PRO A 123 -20.90 0.57 -5.29
C PRO A 123 -20.06 0.05 -6.47
N LEU A 124 -19.26 -1.01 -6.26
CA LEU A 124 -18.48 -1.60 -7.36
C LEU A 124 -19.34 -2.02 -8.56
N THR A 125 -20.58 -2.44 -8.31
CA THR A 125 -21.54 -2.80 -9.36
C THR A 125 -22.01 -1.63 -10.22
N GLU A 126 -21.83 -0.40 -9.73
CA GLU A 126 -22.08 0.82 -10.50
C GLU A 126 -20.79 1.36 -11.11
N ALA A 127 -19.65 1.18 -10.45
CA ALA A 127 -18.36 1.65 -10.94
C ALA A 127 -17.82 0.80 -12.10
N VAL A 128 -18.13 -0.50 -12.12
CA VAL A 128 -17.74 -1.43 -13.18
C VAL A 128 -19.01 -2.01 -13.81
N PRO A 129 -19.25 -1.79 -15.12
CA PRO A 129 -20.37 -2.38 -15.83
C PRO A 129 -20.36 -3.90 -15.69
N THR A 130 -21.52 -4.50 -15.42
CA THR A 130 -21.68 -5.96 -15.34
C THR A 130 -20.78 -6.67 -14.30
N PHE A 131 -20.27 -5.95 -13.29
CA PHE A 131 -19.31 -6.47 -12.31
C PHE A 131 -19.65 -7.86 -11.76
N ARG A 132 -20.92 -8.13 -11.41
CA ARG A 132 -21.36 -9.41 -10.84
C ARG A 132 -21.37 -10.58 -11.83
N SER A 133 -21.48 -10.33 -13.13
CA SER A 133 -21.48 -11.39 -14.16
C SER A 133 -20.09 -11.66 -14.73
N LEU A 134 -19.09 -10.84 -14.40
CA LEU A 134 -17.70 -11.08 -14.78
C LEU A 134 -17.10 -12.23 -13.96
N ILE A 135 -16.25 -13.03 -14.62
CA ILE A 135 -15.39 -13.97 -13.91
C ILE A 135 -14.35 -13.21 -13.07
N TRP A 136 -13.84 -13.86 -12.01
CA TRP A 136 -12.91 -13.26 -11.04
C TRP A 136 -11.74 -12.47 -11.66
N THR A 137 -11.05 -13.05 -12.64
CA THR A 137 -9.94 -12.39 -13.33
C THR A 137 -10.37 -11.09 -14.02
N ARG A 138 -11.53 -11.10 -14.70
CA ARG A 138 -12.09 -9.91 -15.37
C ARG A 138 -12.57 -8.85 -14.37
N GLN A 139 -13.08 -9.26 -13.21
CA GLN A 139 -13.40 -8.32 -12.12
C GLN A 139 -12.13 -7.59 -11.65
N LEU A 140 -11.04 -8.32 -11.42
CA LEU A 140 -9.76 -7.74 -11.01
C LEU A 140 -9.17 -6.82 -12.08
N GLU A 141 -9.21 -7.20 -13.36
CA GLU A 141 -8.74 -6.37 -14.48
C GLU A 141 -9.51 -5.04 -14.55
N ALA A 142 -10.85 -5.11 -14.48
CA ALA A 142 -11.69 -3.93 -14.54
C ALA A 142 -11.46 -2.99 -13.33
N LEU A 143 -11.33 -3.55 -12.12
CA LEU A 143 -10.98 -2.79 -10.92
C LEU A 143 -9.58 -2.17 -11.02
N GLY A 144 -8.60 -2.93 -11.50
CA GLY A 144 -7.23 -2.46 -11.69
C GLY A 144 -7.17 -1.24 -12.61
N LYS A 145 -7.95 -1.26 -13.71
CA LYS A 145 -8.03 -0.16 -14.68
C LYS A 145 -8.57 1.14 -14.07
N ILE A 146 -9.54 1.08 -13.16
CA ILE A 146 -10.12 2.28 -12.54
C ILE A 146 -9.34 2.78 -11.32
N LEU A 147 -8.61 1.89 -10.63
CA LEU A 147 -7.87 2.17 -9.39
C LEU A 147 -6.39 2.56 -9.61
N SER A 148 -5.82 2.32 -10.80
CA SER A 148 -4.39 2.52 -11.05
C SER A 148 -4.13 3.09 -12.44
N THR A 149 -3.07 3.91 -12.54
CA THR A 149 -2.58 4.51 -13.78
C THR A 149 -1.40 3.74 -14.38
N GLU A 150 -0.65 3.00 -13.57
CA GLU A 150 0.60 2.35 -13.98
C GLU A 150 0.32 0.95 -14.56
N SER A 151 0.54 0.78 -15.86
CA SER A 151 0.13 -0.43 -16.59
C SER A 151 0.85 -1.69 -16.12
N ILE A 152 2.17 -1.63 -15.93
CA ILE A 152 2.99 -2.78 -15.48
C ILE A 152 2.61 -3.19 -14.06
N ALA A 153 2.56 -2.22 -13.14
CA ALA A 153 2.19 -2.48 -11.74
C ALA A 153 0.78 -3.09 -11.64
N THR A 154 -0.16 -2.59 -12.45
CA THR A 154 -1.53 -3.09 -12.52
C THR A 154 -1.58 -4.52 -13.05
N SER A 155 -0.86 -4.83 -14.12
CA SER A 155 -0.79 -6.19 -14.68
C SER A 155 -0.23 -7.18 -13.66
N LEU A 156 0.87 -6.83 -12.97
CA LEU A 156 1.46 -7.66 -11.91
C LEU A 156 0.49 -7.84 -10.75
N ALA A 157 -0.17 -6.78 -10.31
CA ALA A 157 -1.11 -6.81 -9.20
C ALA A 157 -2.35 -7.68 -9.49
N VAL A 158 -2.94 -7.53 -10.68
CA VAL A 158 -4.08 -8.34 -11.14
C VAL A 158 -3.67 -9.81 -11.29
N THR A 159 -2.49 -10.06 -11.85
CA THR A 159 -1.96 -11.43 -11.98
C THR A 159 -1.73 -12.06 -10.59
N ALA A 160 -1.18 -11.31 -9.64
CA ALA A 160 -0.99 -11.80 -8.27
C ALA A 160 -2.33 -12.05 -7.56
N ALA A 161 -3.25 -11.09 -7.59
CA ALA A 161 -4.57 -11.22 -6.99
C ALA A 161 -5.41 -12.36 -7.59
N SER A 162 -5.24 -12.67 -8.88
CA SER A 162 -5.97 -13.76 -9.54
C SER A 162 -5.47 -15.17 -9.20
N ARG A 163 -4.23 -15.29 -8.72
CA ARG A 163 -3.65 -16.55 -8.24
C ARG A 163 -4.01 -16.86 -6.80
N LEU A 164 -4.33 -15.83 -6.02
CA LEU A 164 -4.77 -15.97 -4.64
C LEU A 164 -6.20 -16.52 -4.56
N ASP A 165 -6.49 -17.21 -3.46
CA ASP A 165 -7.86 -17.57 -3.12
C ASP A 165 -8.72 -16.30 -2.96
N PRO A 166 -9.81 -16.16 -3.74
CA PRO A 166 -10.72 -15.02 -3.63
C PRO A 166 -11.23 -14.77 -2.20
N ILE A 167 -11.47 -15.84 -1.42
CA ILE A 167 -11.96 -15.73 -0.05
C ILE A 167 -10.90 -15.10 0.86
N ARG A 168 -9.62 -15.45 0.68
CA ARG A 168 -8.53 -14.85 1.46
C ARG A 168 -8.27 -13.40 1.06
N LEU A 169 -8.30 -13.10 -0.23
CA LEU A 169 -8.08 -11.73 -0.71
C LEU A 169 -9.21 -10.80 -0.26
N SER A 170 -10.46 -11.22 -0.42
CA SER A 170 -11.66 -10.42 -0.10
C SER A 170 -12.19 -10.62 1.32
N GLY A 171 -11.59 -11.52 2.08
CA GLY A 171 -12.08 -11.93 3.40
C GLY A 171 -12.08 -10.81 4.42
N ALA A 172 -12.98 -10.95 5.40
CA ALA A 172 -13.11 -10.02 6.52
C ALA A 172 -12.00 -10.14 7.57
N GLU A 173 -11.13 -11.15 7.47
CA GLU A 173 -9.99 -11.29 8.37
C GLU A 173 -8.98 -10.15 8.12
N ASP A 174 -8.58 -9.49 9.21
CA ASP A 174 -7.57 -8.42 9.22
C ASP A 174 -6.13 -8.96 9.04
N ALA A 175 -5.96 -10.03 8.26
CA ALA A 175 -4.65 -10.56 7.92
C ALA A 175 -3.89 -9.53 7.06
N PRO A 176 -2.68 -9.10 7.41
CA PRO A 176 -1.92 -8.12 6.63
C PRO A 176 -1.61 -8.65 5.22
N LEU A 177 -1.45 -7.76 4.25
CA LEU A 177 -1.18 -8.18 2.86
C LEU A 177 0.14 -8.97 2.73
N SER A 178 1.12 -8.71 3.61
CA SER A 178 2.38 -9.44 3.70
C SER A 178 2.20 -10.94 3.94
N ASP A 179 1.06 -11.35 4.51
CA ASP A 179 0.76 -12.75 4.77
C ASP A 179 0.22 -13.43 3.52
N LEU A 180 -0.22 -12.69 2.50
CA LEU A 180 -0.73 -13.25 1.24
C LEU A 180 0.26 -13.07 0.09
N VAL A 181 0.97 -11.94 0.07
CA VAL A 181 1.86 -11.56 -1.02
C VAL A 181 3.22 -11.14 -0.50
N THR A 182 4.25 -11.80 -1.02
CA THR A 182 5.64 -11.37 -0.88
C THR A 182 6.12 -10.73 -2.17
N SER A 183 7.04 -9.79 -2.06
CA SER A 183 7.65 -9.14 -3.22
C SER A 183 9.15 -9.04 -3.04
N SER A 184 9.91 -9.40 -4.06
CA SER A 184 11.38 -9.29 -4.08
C SER A 184 11.84 -8.49 -5.28
N VAL A 185 12.96 -7.77 -5.09
CA VAL A 185 13.61 -6.99 -6.14
C VAL A 185 14.74 -7.81 -6.76
N VAL A 186 14.83 -7.81 -8.08
CA VAL A 186 15.94 -8.38 -8.84
C VAL A 186 16.43 -7.33 -9.84
N LEU A 187 17.74 -7.06 -9.87
CA LEU A 187 18.27 -6.12 -10.86
C LEU A 187 18.37 -6.80 -12.23
N GLY A 188 18.07 -6.03 -13.28
CA GLY A 188 18.13 -6.50 -14.66
C GLY A 188 18.59 -5.40 -15.63
N GLY A 189 18.47 -5.68 -16.93
CA GLY A 189 18.78 -4.69 -17.97
C GLY A 189 17.76 -3.55 -18.06
N VAL A 190 17.95 -2.64 -19.02
CA VAL A 190 17.10 -1.44 -19.23
C VAL A 190 15.61 -1.72 -19.47
N THR A 191 15.26 -2.87 -20.05
CA THR A 191 13.88 -3.30 -20.29
C THR A 191 13.36 -4.27 -19.24
N SER A 192 14.11 -4.52 -18.16
CA SER A 192 13.80 -5.58 -17.21
C SER A 192 12.48 -5.39 -16.46
N ALA A 193 11.95 -4.17 -16.36
CA ALA A 193 10.65 -3.92 -15.77
C ALA A 193 9.52 -4.77 -16.38
N SER A 194 9.52 -5.00 -17.70
CA SER A 194 8.54 -5.87 -18.37
C SER A 194 8.81 -7.38 -18.19
N SER A 195 10.00 -7.73 -17.69
CA SER A 195 10.39 -9.10 -17.34
C SER A 195 10.04 -9.47 -15.89
N SER A 196 9.45 -8.54 -15.13
CA SER A 196 8.85 -8.80 -13.83
C SER A 196 7.76 -9.87 -13.93
N GLN A 197 7.70 -10.76 -12.94
CA GLN A 197 6.86 -11.95 -13.00
C GLN A 197 6.20 -12.23 -11.66
N VAL A 198 5.06 -12.91 -11.74
CA VAL A 198 4.33 -13.42 -10.59
C VAL A 198 4.50 -14.93 -10.54
N PHE A 199 4.70 -15.46 -9.34
CA PHE A 199 4.92 -16.87 -9.06
C PHE A 199 3.87 -17.37 -8.07
N ASP A 200 3.40 -18.57 -8.33
CA ASP A 200 2.47 -19.29 -7.43
C ASP A 200 3.23 -19.72 -6.17
N GLY A 201 2.64 -19.52 -4.99
CA GLY A 201 3.23 -19.92 -3.73
C GLY A 201 4.31 -18.96 -3.21
N VAL A 202 5.19 -19.51 -2.36
CA VAL A 202 6.27 -18.79 -1.67
C VAL A 202 7.56 -18.91 -2.47
N LEU A 203 8.30 -17.82 -2.58
CA LEU A 203 9.53 -17.77 -3.36
C LEU A 203 10.68 -17.36 -2.45
N LEU A 204 11.57 -18.30 -2.21
CA LEU A 204 12.62 -18.23 -1.19
C LEU A 204 13.94 -17.78 -1.83
N PRO A 205 14.50 -16.62 -1.45
CA PRO A 205 15.80 -16.18 -1.95
C PRO A 205 16.93 -17.05 -1.40
N VAL A 206 17.84 -17.48 -2.27
CA VAL A 206 19.04 -18.25 -1.89
C VAL A 206 20.29 -17.40 -2.14
N THR A 207 20.73 -16.70 -1.09
CA THR A 207 21.86 -15.75 -1.13
C THR A 207 23.22 -16.42 -0.92
N GLU A 208 23.28 -17.48 -0.12
CA GLU A 208 24.55 -18.15 0.20
C GLU A 208 25.04 -19.09 -0.92
N GLY A 209 26.37 -19.15 -1.10
CA GLY A 209 27.00 -19.91 -2.17
C GLY A 209 26.92 -21.44 -2.01
N SER A 210 27.14 -21.95 -0.79
CA SER A 210 27.09 -23.40 -0.52
C SER A 210 25.69 -23.99 -0.75
N PRO A 211 24.61 -23.46 -0.13
CA PRO A 211 23.25 -23.95 -0.36
C PRO A 211 22.83 -23.80 -1.83
N ARG A 212 23.16 -22.67 -2.48
CA ARG A 212 22.83 -22.44 -3.89
C ARG A 212 23.42 -23.51 -4.81
N ASN A 213 24.69 -23.85 -4.63
CA ASN A 213 25.36 -24.86 -5.47
C ASN A 213 24.79 -26.26 -5.23
N ALA A 214 24.49 -26.57 -3.97
CA ALA A 214 23.93 -27.85 -3.55
C ALA A 214 22.51 -28.04 -4.14
N LEU A 215 21.64 -27.03 -3.98
CA LEU A 215 20.29 -27.00 -4.53
C LEU A 215 20.30 -27.03 -6.05
N ARG A 216 21.15 -26.24 -6.70
CA ARG A 216 21.26 -26.21 -8.17
C ARG A 216 21.61 -27.59 -8.74
N ARG A 217 22.49 -28.35 -8.09
CA ARG A 217 22.81 -29.74 -8.51
C ARG A 217 21.58 -30.65 -8.45
N ARG A 218 20.80 -30.57 -7.36
CA ARG A 218 19.58 -31.37 -7.19
C ARG A 218 18.49 -31.01 -8.19
N PHE A 219 18.20 -29.72 -8.39
CA PHE A 219 17.20 -29.28 -9.36
C PHE A 219 17.61 -29.52 -10.82
N SER A 220 18.91 -29.52 -11.14
CA SER A 220 19.38 -29.81 -12.50
C SER A 220 19.15 -31.28 -12.92
N GLN A 221 18.95 -32.19 -11.96
CA GLN A 221 18.69 -33.61 -12.23
C GLN A 221 17.21 -33.92 -12.46
N SER A 222 16.30 -33.13 -11.88
CA SER A 222 14.85 -33.43 -11.86
C SER A 222 13.96 -32.31 -12.39
N GLY A 223 14.46 -31.08 -12.54
CA GLY A 223 13.71 -29.91 -12.97
C GLY A 223 12.73 -29.42 -11.91
N GLU A 224 11.64 -30.17 -11.72
CA GLU A 224 10.59 -29.96 -10.74
C GLU A 224 10.60 -31.10 -9.72
N ILE A 225 10.60 -30.77 -8.43
CA ILE A 225 10.57 -31.76 -7.35
C ILE A 225 9.16 -31.73 -6.74
N SER A 226 8.44 -32.84 -6.85
CA SER A 226 7.16 -33.03 -6.18
C SER A 226 7.38 -33.83 -4.89
N ILE A 227 6.92 -33.29 -3.76
CA ILE A 227 7.02 -33.89 -2.43
C ILE A 227 5.61 -34.06 -1.88
N THR A 228 5.33 -35.21 -1.26
CA THR A 228 4.07 -35.48 -0.57
C THR A 228 4.37 -35.88 0.87
N GLY A 229 4.00 -35.01 1.80
CA GLY A 229 4.25 -35.18 3.23
C GLY A 229 5.72 -35.21 3.65
N GLY A 230 5.97 -35.35 4.95
CA GLY A 230 7.34 -35.34 5.47
C GLY A 230 7.98 -33.96 5.45
N ILE A 231 7.19 -32.91 5.64
CA ILE A 231 7.65 -31.53 5.56
C ILE A 231 7.84 -30.99 6.99
N VAL A 232 8.99 -30.39 7.27
CA VAL A 232 9.31 -29.83 8.59
C VAL A 232 9.61 -28.34 8.44
N ALA A 233 9.07 -27.54 9.37
CA ALA A 233 9.38 -26.12 9.52
C ALA A 233 10.10 -25.90 10.86
N LEU A 234 11.38 -25.56 10.81
CA LEU A 234 12.25 -25.39 11.98
C LEU A 234 12.64 -23.90 12.13
N ALA A 235 12.39 -23.33 13.30
CA ALA A 235 12.82 -21.99 13.70
C ALA A 235 13.96 -22.07 14.73
N GLY A 236 15.11 -22.60 14.29
CA GLY A 236 16.29 -22.79 15.12
C GLY A 236 17.46 -23.31 14.31
N ASP A 237 18.62 -23.40 14.97
CA ASP A 237 19.86 -23.81 14.31
C ASP A 237 19.90 -25.32 14.06
N LEU A 238 20.56 -25.71 12.98
CA LEU A 238 20.70 -27.11 12.57
C LEU A 238 22.16 -27.47 12.30
N ASP A 239 22.83 -27.95 13.35
CA ASP A 239 24.25 -28.30 13.32
C ASP A 239 24.52 -29.73 12.85
N THR A 240 23.71 -30.69 13.30
CA THR A 240 23.86 -32.12 13.02
C THR A 240 22.52 -32.76 12.72
N LEU A 241 22.48 -33.61 11.70
CA LEU A 241 21.30 -34.40 11.36
C LEU A 241 21.72 -35.83 11.02
N ASP A 242 21.17 -36.81 11.75
CA ASP A 242 21.40 -38.23 11.44
C ASP A 242 20.35 -38.71 10.43
N PHE A 243 20.78 -38.85 9.17
CA PHE A 243 19.93 -39.30 8.06
C PHE A 243 19.56 -40.80 8.12
N SER A 244 20.04 -41.54 9.13
CA SER A 244 19.67 -42.94 9.36
C SER A 244 18.31 -43.12 10.03
N MET A 245 17.74 -42.04 10.57
CA MET A 245 16.44 -42.01 11.25
C MET A 245 15.31 -41.66 10.26
N ASP A 246 14.40 -42.61 10.06
CA ASP A 246 13.10 -42.52 9.40
C ASP A 246 13.01 -41.93 7.98
N ALA A 247 12.60 -42.78 7.03
CA ALA A 247 12.27 -42.42 5.65
C ALA A 247 11.00 -41.54 5.50
N SER A 248 10.55 -40.90 6.58
CA SER A 248 9.33 -40.09 6.63
C SER A 248 9.56 -38.63 6.29
N PHE A 249 10.80 -38.12 6.33
CA PHE A 249 11.11 -36.71 6.06
C PHE A 249 11.61 -36.52 4.63
N HIS A 250 11.02 -35.57 3.92
CA HIS A 250 11.37 -35.24 2.55
C HIS A 250 11.98 -33.84 2.41
N VAL A 251 11.50 -32.86 3.18
CA VAL A 251 12.01 -31.48 3.15
C VAL A 251 12.02 -30.88 4.56
N ILE A 252 13.07 -30.16 4.87
CA ILE A 252 13.22 -29.39 6.11
C ILE A 252 13.50 -27.93 5.73
N PHE A 253 12.57 -27.05 6.06
CA PHE A 253 12.74 -25.60 5.95
C PHE A 253 13.30 -25.07 7.27
N VAL A 254 14.43 -24.36 7.23
CA VAL A 254 15.13 -23.91 8.44
C VAL A 254 15.27 -22.40 8.45
N HIS A 255 14.70 -21.74 9.46
CA HIS A 255 15.01 -20.36 9.79
C HIS A 255 15.96 -20.33 10.99
N GLY A 256 17.25 -20.23 10.70
CA GLY A 256 18.35 -20.34 11.66
C GLY A 256 19.64 -20.67 10.92
N ASP A 257 20.73 -20.83 11.66
CA ASP A 257 22.01 -21.21 11.08
C ASP A 257 22.02 -22.69 10.70
N VAL A 258 22.46 -23.00 9.48
CA VAL A 258 22.58 -24.39 9.01
C VAL A 258 24.03 -24.69 8.71
N SER A 259 24.58 -25.73 9.33
CA SER A 259 25.97 -26.11 9.10
C SER A 259 26.19 -26.56 7.65
N SER A 260 27.30 -26.14 7.03
CA SER A 260 27.62 -26.51 5.65
C SER A 260 27.72 -28.03 5.45
N ASN A 261 28.16 -28.74 6.50
CA ASN A 261 28.24 -30.20 6.50
C ASN A 261 26.87 -30.86 6.33
N VAL A 262 25.84 -30.33 7.00
CA VAL A 262 24.47 -30.83 6.93
C VAL A 262 23.87 -30.60 5.55
N ILE A 263 24.13 -29.44 4.94
CA ILE A 263 23.70 -29.13 3.56
C ILE A 263 24.37 -30.06 2.54
N ASP A 264 25.69 -30.23 2.65
CA ASP A 264 26.43 -31.11 1.74
C ASP A 264 26.03 -32.59 1.89
N ALA A 265 25.76 -33.04 3.13
CA ALA A 265 25.27 -34.38 3.41
C ALA A 265 23.84 -34.61 2.88
N SER A 266 22.94 -33.63 3.02
CA SER A 266 21.60 -33.64 2.43
C SER A 266 21.63 -33.84 0.91
N VAL A 267 22.59 -33.18 0.24
CA VAL A 267 22.72 -33.27 -1.22
C VAL A 267 23.42 -34.55 -1.68
N SER A 268 24.42 -35.02 -0.95
CA SER A 268 25.26 -36.17 -1.33
C SER A 268 24.62 -37.52 -1.00
N THR A 269 23.72 -37.58 -0.01
CA THR A 269 23.11 -38.83 0.45
C THR A 269 21.81 -39.13 -0.32
N PRO A 270 21.69 -40.29 -0.98
CA PRO A 270 20.45 -40.71 -1.64
C PRO A 270 19.31 -40.85 -0.61
N LYS A 271 18.13 -40.31 -0.91
CA LYS A 271 16.94 -40.30 -0.03
C LYS A 271 17.04 -39.43 1.23
N ALA A 272 18.12 -38.66 1.42
CA ALA A 272 18.13 -37.66 2.48
C ALA A 272 17.13 -36.52 2.18
N PRO A 273 16.47 -35.97 3.23
CA PRO A 273 15.59 -34.83 3.12
C PRO A 273 16.33 -33.63 2.55
N LEU A 274 15.63 -32.85 1.75
CA LEU A 274 16.13 -31.59 1.20
C LEU A 274 16.11 -30.52 2.28
N ILE A 275 17.26 -29.93 2.57
CA ILE A 275 17.37 -28.85 3.56
C ILE A 275 17.39 -27.52 2.83
N ILE A 276 16.44 -26.64 3.17
CA ILE A 276 16.27 -25.33 2.52
C ILE A 276 16.37 -24.25 3.62
N PRO A 277 17.43 -23.44 3.62
CA PRO A 277 17.51 -22.29 4.51
C PRO A 277 16.49 -21.23 4.09
N VAL A 278 15.87 -20.61 5.09
CA VAL A 278 14.83 -19.60 4.96
C VAL A 278 15.27 -18.33 5.66
N SER A 279 15.47 -17.27 4.89
CA SER A 279 16.01 -15.99 5.41
C SER A 279 15.04 -15.20 6.27
N SER A 280 13.73 -15.49 6.20
CA SER A 280 12.70 -14.73 6.91
C SER A 280 11.74 -15.65 7.65
N TYR A 281 11.53 -15.38 8.95
CA TYR A 281 10.54 -16.08 9.76
C TYR A 281 9.13 -16.01 9.14
N ASN A 282 8.78 -14.89 8.48
CA ASN A 282 7.49 -14.79 7.80
C ASN A 282 7.38 -15.79 6.65
N ALA A 283 8.44 -15.97 5.85
CA ALA A 283 8.44 -16.98 4.80
C ALA A 283 8.34 -18.41 5.38
N LEU A 284 8.99 -18.69 6.54
CA LEU A 284 8.83 -19.97 7.24
C LEU A 284 7.38 -20.18 7.68
N ARG A 285 6.73 -19.14 8.21
CA ARG A 285 5.31 -19.19 8.58
C ARG A 285 4.39 -19.49 7.39
N GLN A 286 4.64 -18.86 6.25
CA GLN A 286 3.89 -19.11 5.02
C GLN A 286 4.08 -20.55 4.52
N LEU A 287 5.30 -21.08 4.63
CA LEU A 287 5.61 -22.48 4.29
C LEU A 287 4.93 -23.46 5.24
N ALA A 288 4.93 -23.18 6.55
CA ALA A 288 4.24 -23.99 7.55
C ALA A 288 2.73 -24.05 7.24
N GLU A 289 2.12 -22.91 6.93
CA GLU A 289 0.70 -22.85 6.52
C GLU A 289 0.42 -23.60 5.21
N ILE A 290 1.27 -23.46 4.19
CA ILE A 290 1.14 -24.18 2.91
C ILE A 290 1.32 -25.69 3.09
N SER A 291 2.23 -26.11 3.97
CA SER A 291 2.56 -27.53 4.15
C SER A 291 1.67 -28.24 5.17
N GLY A 292 0.91 -27.49 5.96
CA GLY A 292 0.21 -27.98 7.15
C GLY A 292 1.16 -28.39 8.29
N ALA A 293 2.42 -27.97 8.24
CA ALA A 293 3.40 -28.22 9.28
C ALA A 293 3.23 -27.23 10.45
N GLU A 294 3.60 -27.65 11.65
CA GLU A 294 3.76 -26.77 12.80
C GLU A 294 5.22 -26.29 12.85
N ILE A 295 5.44 -25.02 13.22
CA ILE A 295 6.79 -24.49 13.39
C ILE A 295 7.32 -25.00 14.73
N VAL A 296 8.50 -25.61 14.71
CA VAL A 296 9.17 -26.11 15.91
C VAL A 296 10.45 -25.30 16.15
N ASP A 297 10.78 -25.01 17.41
CA ASP A 297 11.95 -24.18 17.76
C ASP A 297 13.26 -25.01 17.82
N SER A 298 13.17 -26.32 18.06
CA SER A 298 14.33 -27.21 18.05
C SER A 298 14.04 -28.56 17.38
N TRP A 299 15.06 -29.16 16.78
CA TRP A 299 14.92 -30.49 16.15
C TRP A 299 14.53 -31.58 17.16
N GLU A 300 14.96 -31.45 18.41
CA GLU A 300 14.67 -32.41 19.49
C GLU A 300 13.20 -32.39 19.93
N GLU A 301 12.51 -31.27 19.71
CA GLU A 301 11.09 -31.08 20.04
C GLU A 301 10.16 -31.51 18.89
N LEU A 302 10.69 -32.06 17.80
CA LEU A 302 9.89 -32.43 16.64
C LEU A 302 8.95 -33.60 16.96
N LEU A 303 7.66 -33.29 17.05
CA LEU A 303 6.61 -34.29 17.24
C LEU A 303 6.02 -34.74 15.89
N PRO A 304 5.51 -35.99 15.77
CA PRO A 304 4.93 -36.48 14.51
C PRO A 304 3.75 -35.66 13.97
N ASN A 305 3.00 -34.98 14.84
CA ASN A 305 1.88 -34.10 14.47
C ASN A 305 2.35 -32.75 13.90
N ALA A 306 3.59 -32.33 14.17
CA ALA A 306 4.17 -31.11 13.62
C ALA A 306 4.61 -31.27 12.16
N ILE A 307 4.69 -32.52 11.66
CA ILE A 307 5.10 -32.82 10.29
C ILE A 307 3.97 -32.45 9.32
N GLY A 308 4.27 -31.66 8.30
CA GLY A 308 3.37 -31.32 7.21
C GLY A 308 3.15 -32.51 6.28
N HIS A 309 1.89 -32.70 5.88
CA HIS A 309 1.42 -33.83 5.07
C HIS A 309 0.99 -33.42 3.65
N GLU A 310 0.98 -32.11 3.35
CA GLU A 310 0.54 -31.59 2.07
C GLU A 310 1.48 -31.95 0.92
N SER A 311 0.97 -31.81 -0.31
CA SER A 311 1.75 -32.05 -1.53
C SER A 311 2.32 -30.75 -2.11
N LEU A 312 3.63 -30.62 -2.11
CA LEU A 312 4.35 -29.42 -2.58
C LEU A 312 5.08 -29.68 -3.91
N GLN A 313 5.10 -28.64 -4.75
CA GLN A 313 5.96 -28.55 -5.93
C GLN A 313 7.05 -27.51 -5.69
N LEU A 314 8.29 -27.94 -5.87
CA LEU A 314 9.48 -27.11 -5.71
C LEU A 314 10.15 -26.93 -7.06
N ASN A 315 10.45 -25.67 -7.41
CA ASN A 315 11.12 -25.29 -8.64
C ASN A 315 12.25 -24.29 -8.37
N ALA A 316 13.40 -24.50 -9.00
CA ALA A 316 14.49 -23.52 -8.97
C ALA A 316 14.28 -22.47 -10.07
N VAL A 317 14.19 -21.20 -9.66
CA VAL A 317 14.06 -20.05 -10.55
C VAL A 317 15.34 -19.25 -10.48
N ASN A 318 16.03 -19.07 -11.62
CA ASN A 318 17.26 -18.31 -11.71
C ASN A 318 17.07 -17.10 -12.59
N PHE A 319 17.60 -15.96 -12.16
CA PHE A 319 17.58 -14.72 -12.92
C PHE A 319 19.01 -14.34 -13.33
N SER A 320 19.18 -13.94 -14.58
CA SER A 320 20.47 -13.44 -15.07
C SER A 320 20.65 -11.99 -14.64
N VAL A 321 21.67 -11.71 -13.83
CA VAL A 321 22.08 -10.34 -13.49
C VAL A 321 23.26 -9.93 -14.38
N SER A 322 23.30 -8.66 -14.78
CA SER A 322 24.46 -8.12 -15.50
C SER A 322 25.68 -8.10 -14.57
N LYS A 323 26.82 -8.65 -15.03
CA LYS A 323 28.07 -8.81 -14.26
C LYS A 323 28.61 -7.56 -13.55
N ALA A 324 28.15 -6.36 -13.91
CA ALA A 324 28.55 -5.10 -13.29
C ALA A 324 27.85 -4.80 -11.95
N LEU A 325 26.88 -5.63 -11.54
CA LEU A 325 26.03 -5.43 -10.34
C LEU A 325 26.14 -6.61 -9.35
N GLU A 326 27.17 -7.45 -9.46
CA GLU A 326 27.39 -8.62 -8.59
C GLU A 326 27.73 -8.25 -7.14
N ASP A 327 28.04 -6.97 -6.86
CA ASP A 327 28.38 -6.45 -5.53
C ASP A 327 27.16 -6.09 -4.66
N GLU A 328 25.93 -6.08 -5.21
CA GLU A 328 24.72 -5.94 -4.39
C GLU A 328 24.25 -7.33 -3.91
N GLU A 329 24.01 -7.50 -2.60
CA GLU A 329 23.57 -8.74 -1.92
C GLU A 329 22.18 -9.28 -2.36
N LEU A 330 21.75 -9.01 -3.59
CA LEU A 330 20.47 -9.43 -4.12
C LEU A 330 20.52 -10.88 -4.59
N ALA A 331 19.53 -11.66 -4.17
CA ALA A 331 19.40 -13.05 -4.58
C ALA A 331 19.14 -13.15 -6.09
N THR A 332 19.97 -13.94 -6.77
CA THR A 332 19.83 -14.27 -8.20
C THR A 332 19.18 -15.64 -8.42
N CYS A 333 19.08 -16.43 -7.35
CA CYS A 333 18.49 -17.76 -7.32
C CYS A 333 17.38 -17.79 -6.28
N PHE A 334 16.25 -18.37 -6.67
CA PHE A 334 15.09 -18.52 -5.81
C PHE A 334 14.54 -19.95 -5.90
N ILE A 335 13.98 -20.42 -4.79
CA ILE A 335 13.20 -21.66 -4.76
C ILE A 335 11.74 -21.29 -4.65
N GLN A 336 10.98 -21.60 -5.69
CA GLN A 336 9.53 -21.52 -5.66
C GLN A 336 8.97 -22.77 -4.98
N VAL A 337 8.12 -22.57 -3.98
CA VAL A 337 7.38 -23.61 -3.25
C VAL A 337 5.89 -23.33 -3.38
N LYS A 338 5.13 -24.24 -3.99
CA LYS A 338 3.68 -24.08 -4.21
C LYS A 338 2.90 -25.35 -3.89
N LEU A 339 1.61 -25.22 -3.58
CA LEU A 339 0.72 -26.37 -3.44
C LEU A 339 0.51 -27.05 -4.79
N SER A 340 0.58 -28.38 -4.79
CA SER A 340 0.32 -29.20 -5.97
C SER A 340 -1.17 -29.24 -6.29
N ASN A 341 -1.52 -29.30 -7.58
CA ASN A 341 -2.88 -29.55 -8.07
C ASN A 341 -3.97 -28.58 -7.57
N THR A 342 -3.60 -27.36 -7.17
CA THR A 342 -4.54 -26.32 -6.73
C THR A 342 -4.64 -25.21 -7.77
N ARG A 343 -5.86 -24.73 -8.01
CA ARG A 343 -6.11 -23.59 -8.93
C ARG A 343 -5.70 -22.25 -8.32
N HIS A 344 -5.94 -22.11 -7.02
CA HIS A 344 -5.57 -20.91 -6.26
C HIS A 344 -4.57 -21.30 -5.19
N GLN A 345 -3.63 -20.41 -4.92
CA GLN A 345 -2.63 -20.56 -3.88
C GLN A 345 -3.04 -19.73 -2.66
N PRO A 346 -2.71 -20.18 -1.43
CA PRO A 346 -2.86 -19.35 -0.24
C PRO A 346 -1.90 -18.16 -0.26
N HIS A 347 -0.78 -18.28 -0.97
CA HIS A 347 0.29 -17.29 -1.06
C HIS A 347 0.72 -17.06 -2.51
N THR A 348 1.21 -15.86 -2.81
CA THR A 348 1.75 -15.51 -4.13
C THR A 348 3.00 -14.66 -3.98
N SER A 349 3.98 -14.87 -4.84
CA SER A 349 5.24 -14.13 -4.81
C SER A 349 5.41 -13.30 -6.07
N VAL A 350 5.84 -12.05 -5.92
CA VAL A 350 6.08 -11.15 -7.05
C VAL A 350 7.57 -10.83 -7.15
N ILE A 351 8.18 -11.13 -8.30
CA ILE A 351 9.51 -10.64 -8.64
C ILE A 351 9.36 -9.38 -9.48
N VAL A 352 9.88 -8.28 -8.95
CA VAL A 352 9.96 -7.02 -9.67
C VAL A 352 11.39 -6.81 -10.12
N GLN A 353 11.54 -6.52 -11.41
CA GLN A 353 12.83 -6.21 -12.00
C GLN A 353 12.93 -4.75 -12.41
N GLY A 354 14.14 -4.22 -12.34
CA GLY A 354 14.42 -2.89 -12.83
C GLY A 354 15.91 -2.68 -13.10
N PRO A 355 16.26 -1.68 -13.92
CA PRO A 355 17.65 -1.37 -14.26
C PRO A 355 18.44 -0.78 -13.11
N THR A 356 17.75 -0.22 -12.11
CA THR A 356 18.35 0.30 -10.88
C THR A 356 17.50 -0.13 -9.70
N LYS A 357 18.12 -0.25 -8.51
CA LYS A 357 17.43 -0.54 -7.25
C LYS A 357 16.26 0.41 -7.02
N SER A 358 16.44 1.70 -7.29
CA SER A 358 15.38 2.72 -7.16
C SER A 358 14.16 2.43 -8.04
N LEU A 359 14.36 2.18 -9.33
CA LEU A 359 13.23 1.94 -10.25
C LEU A 359 12.52 0.61 -9.96
N ALA A 360 13.27 -0.43 -9.59
CA ALA A 360 12.69 -1.71 -9.22
C ALA A 360 11.89 -1.61 -7.92
N GLU A 361 12.40 -0.88 -6.93
CA GLU A 361 11.74 -0.64 -5.66
C GLU A 361 10.48 0.22 -5.80
N GLU A 362 10.48 1.20 -6.71
CA GLU A 362 9.26 1.95 -7.04
C GLU A 362 8.19 1.09 -7.68
N LEU A 363 8.56 0.26 -8.67
CA LEU A 363 7.61 -0.66 -9.30
C LEU A 363 7.07 -1.65 -8.26
N ARG A 364 7.92 -2.17 -7.37
CA ARG A 364 7.51 -3.03 -6.24
C ARG A 364 6.48 -2.34 -5.36
N ASN A 365 6.77 -1.10 -4.95
CA ASN A 365 5.86 -0.33 -4.10
C ASN A 365 4.52 -0.03 -4.79
N GLU A 366 4.52 0.34 -6.06
CA GLU A 366 3.27 0.58 -6.80
C GLU A 366 2.49 -0.72 -7.08
N THR A 367 3.16 -1.85 -7.31
CA THR A 367 2.49 -3.17 -7.39
C THR A 367 1.81 -3.53 -6.08
N VAL A 368 2.53 -3.45 -4.95
CA VAL A 368 1.95 -3.75 -3.62
C VAL A 368 0.79 -2.81 -3.28
N LYS A 369 0.91 -1.51 -3.58
CA LYS A 369 -0.20 -0.56 -3.43
C LYS A 369 -1.39 -0.96 -4.29
N THR A 370 -1.16 -1.36 -5.55
CA THR A 370 -2.26 -1.75 -6.45
C THR A 370 -2.95 -3.03 -5.99
N ILE A 371 -2.23 -4.01 -5.46
CA ILE A 371 -2.84 -5.19 -4.82
C ILE A 371 -3.66 -4.76 -3.60
N SER A 372 -3.15 -3.83 -2.80
CA SER A 372 -3.87 -3.27 -1.65
C SER A 372 -5.16 -2.56 -2.10
N ARG A 373 -5.12 -1.76 -3.18
CA ARG A 373 -6.29 -1.12 -3.79
C ARG A 373 -7.35 -2.12 -4.21
N LEU A 374 -6.95 -3.18 -4.92
CA LEU A 374 -7.84 -4.26 -5.34
C LEU A 374 -8.53 -4.89 -4.13
N ARG A 375 -7.74 -5.29 -3.11
CA ARG A 375 -8.24 -5.88 -1.87
C ARG A 375 -9.19 -4.96 -1.12
N ASN A 376 -8.84 -3.69 -0.92
CA ASN A 376 -9.66 -2.69 -0.23
C ASN A 376 -10.99 -2.43 -0.96
N GLY A 377 -10.93 -2.31 -2.30
CA GLY A 377 -12.12 -2.15 -3.13
C GLY A 377 -13.07 -3.34 -3.01
N LEU A 378 -12.53 -4.57 -3.08
CA LEU A 378 -13.29 -5.80 -2.95
C LEU A 378 -13.92 -5.98 -1.56
N ARG A 379 -13.17 -5.70 -0.49
CA ARG A 379 -13.64 -5.82 0.91
C ARG A 379 -14.77 -4.84 1.20
N SER A 380 -14.58 -3.58 0.83
CA SER A 380 -15.58 -2.54 1.09
C SER A 380 -16.79 -2.64 0.16
N GLY A 381 -16.59 -3.11 -1.08
CA GLY A 381 -17.62 -3.06 -2.13
C GLY A 381 -17.90 -1.65 -2.64
N TYR A 382 -17.10 -0.66 -2.26
CA TYR A 382 -17.28 0.74 -2.61
C TYR A 382 -15.97 1.41 -3.05
N VAL A 383 -16.09 2.34 -3.98
CA VAL A 383 -15.03 3.28 -4.39
C VAL A 383 -15.51 4.71 -4.20
N LEU A 384 -14.59 5.67 -4.26
CA LEU A 384 -14.84 7.09 -4.09
C LEU A 384 -14.37 7.87 -5.33
N PRO A 385 -15.10 8.87 -5.82
CA PRO A 385 -14.63 9.71 -6.92
C PRO A 385 -13.29 10.39 -6.59
N GLY A 386 -12.29 10.22 -7.47
CA GLY A 386 -10.96 10.79 -7.32
C GLY A 386 -10.84 12.21 -7.89
N ASN A 387 -9.65 12.53 -8.40
CA ASN A 387 -9.35 13.76 -9.16
C ASN A 387 -9.68 15.08 -8.44
N GLY A 388 -9.69 15.07 -7.10
CA GLY A 388 -9.91 16.26 -6.28
C GLY A 388 -11.37 16.69 -6.11
N GLY A 389 -12.31 16.01 -6.78
CA GLY A 389 -13.74 16.29 -6.64
C GLY A 389 -14.25 16.04 -5.23
N PHE A 390 -13.81 14.95 -4.61
CA PHE A 390 -14.12 14.62 -3.22
C PHE A 390 -13.77 15.74 -2.23
N TRP A 391 -12.59 16.35 -2.35
CA TRP A 391 -12.18 17.46 -1.47
C TRP A 391 -13.02 18.72 -1.69
N CYS A 392 -13.45 18.98 -2.92
CA CYS A 392 -14.35 20.08 -3.23
C CYS A 392 -15.74 19.88 -2.62
N ALA A 393 -16.26 18.65 -2.68
CA ALA A 393 -17.52 18.30 -2.03
C ALA A 393 -17.44 18.41 -0.50
N CYS A 394 -16.32 18.01 0.10
CA CYS A 394 -16.10 18.19 1.54
C CYS A 394 -16.08 19.68 1.92
N ALA A 395 -15.37 20.52 1.15
CA ALA A 395 -15.34 21.96 1.35
C ALA A 395 -16.75 22.58 1.30
N ALA A 396 -17.56 22.21 0.31
CA ALA A 396 -18.95 22.65 0.18
C ALA A 396 -19.82 22.23 1.38
N ALA A 397 -19.65 21.00 1.88
CA ALA A 397 -20.37 20.52 3.05
C ALA A 397 -19.95 21.27 4.34
N VAL A 398 -18.67 21.59 4.48
CA VAL A 398 -18.15 22.37 5.62
C VAL A 398 -18.63 23.81 5.57
N GLU A 399 -18.76 24.42 4.39
CA GLU A 399 -19.31 25.76 4.20
C GLU A 399 -20.77 25.86 4.69
N GLN A 400 -21.58 24.84 4.38
CA GLN A 400 -22.95 24.74 4.89
C GLN A 400 -23.00 24.60 6.41
N GLU A 401 -22.14 23.76 6.99
CA GLU A 401 -22.03 23.59 8.44
C GLU A 401 -21.58 24.88 9.13
N ALA A 402 -20.57 25.56 8.59
CA ALA A 402 -20.09 26.83 9.13
C ALA A 402 -21.17 27.92 9.13
N THR A 403 -22.03 27.93 8.11
CA THR A 403 -23.20 28.82 8.01
C THR A 403 -24.27 28.47 9.05
N ALA A 404 -24.48 27.19 9.35
CA ALA A 404 -25.39 26.77 10.42
C ALA A 404 -24.88 27.19 11.81
N LEU A 405 -23.56 27.31 11.98
CA LEU A 405 -22.90 27.70 13.22
C LEU A 405 -22.75 29.22 13.40
N VAL A 406 -23.35 30.07 12.56
CA VAL A 406 -23.20 31.54 12.60
C VAL A 406 -23.45 32.17 13.98
N ARG A 407 -24.32 31.56 14.81
CA ARG A 407 -24.57 32.03 16.19
C ARG A 407 -23.38 31.82 17.15
N GLN A 408 -22.43 30.96 16.81
CA GLN A 408 -21.20 30.69 17.55
C GLN A 408 -20.02 31.26 16.77
N GLU A 409 -19.85 32.58 16.81
CA GLU A 409 -18.96 33.33 15.91
C GLU A 409 -17.54 32.75 15.80
N LEU A 410 -16.88 32.44 16.93
CA LEU A 410 -15.53 31.86 16.92
C LEU A 410 -15.48 30.44 16.32
N LEU A 411 -16.51 29.63 16.57
CA LEU A 411 -16.58 28.29 16.01
C LEU A 411 -16.90 28.33 14.51
N SER A 412 -17.81 29.21 14.08
CA SER A 412 -18.12 29.45 12.67
C SER A 412 -16.88 29.96 11.92
N LEU A 413 -16.12 30.90 12.50
CA LEU A 413 -14.86 31.39 11.96
C LEU A 413 -13.83 30.24 11.79
N ALA A 414 -13.58 29.49 12.86
CA ALA A 414 -12.62 28.39 12.83
C ALA A 414 -13.03 27.30 11.82
N THR A 415 -14.32 26.95 11.77
CA THR A 415 -14.87 25.97 10.82
C THR A 415 -14.73 26.46 9.38
N THR A 416 -15.00 27.73 9.12
CA THR A 416 -14.82 28.36 7.80
C THR A 416 -13.36 28.30 7.36
N ARG A 417 -12.41 28.62 8.26
CA ARG A 417 -10.98 28.57 7.94
C ARG A 417 -10.48 27.16 7.63
N LEU A 418 -11.07 26.14 8.25
CA LEU A 418 -10.75 24.74 7.96
C LEU A 418 -11.27 24.23 6.60
N ILE A 419 -11.90 25.09 5.78
CA ILE A 419 -12.11 24.85 4.34
C ILE A 419 -10.80 24.99 3.55
N ASP A 420 -9.88 25.84 4.02
CA ASP A 420 -8.62 26.13 3.32
C ASP A 420 -7.76 24.88 3.11
N PRO A 421 -7.57 23.98 4.10
CA PRO A 421 -6.85 22.72 3.90
C PRO A 421 -7.42 21.84 2.79
N LEU A 422 -8.75 21.73 2.71
CA LEU A 422 -9.42 20.93 1.68
C LEU A 422 -9.24 21.56 0.29
N THR A 423 -9.25 22.88 0.23
CA THR A 423 -8.97 23.65 -0.99
C THR A 423 -7.51 23.50 -1.43
N GLN A 424 -6.57 23.55 -0.48
CA GLN A 424 -5.15 23.38 -0.73
C GLN A 424 -4.83 22.02 -1.35
N LEU A 425 -5.49 20.94 -0.94
CA LEU A 425 -5.31 19.63 -1.56
C LEU A 425 -5.65 19.65 -3.06
N GLY A 426 -6.72 20.33 -3.46
CA GLY A 426 -7.06 20.51 -4.88
C GLY A 426 -6.03 21.34 -5.64
N VAL A 427 -5.49 22.39 -5.01
CA VAL A 427 -4.45 23.24 -5.61
C VAL A 427 -3.13 22.49 -5.77
N ILE A 428 -2.70 21.72 -4.76
CA ILE A 428 -1.49 20.87 -4.81
C ILE A 428 -1.64 19.83 -5.92
N LEU A 429 -2.83 19.23 -6.04
CA LEU A 429 -3.12 18.25 -7.08
C LEU A 429 -2.93 18.85 -8.49
N LEU A 430 -3.44 20.07 -8.72
CA LEU A 430 -3.24 20.79 -9.98
C LEU A 430 -1.78 21.16 -10.23
N GLU A 431 -1.11 21.68 -9.20
CA GLU A 431 0.29 22.06 -9.24
C GLU A 431 1.18 20.91 -9.70
N ASN A 432 0.96 19.71 -9.15
CA ASN A 432 1.75 18.54 -9.52
C ASN A 432 1.29 17.92 -10.85
N ALA A 433 0.03 18.11 -11.26
CA ALA A 433 -0.49 17.57 -12.51
C ALA A 433 -0.13 18.40 -13.76
N ALA A 434 0.19 19.69 -13.59
CA ALA A 434 0.50 20.60 -14.69
C ALA A 434 1.67 20.08 -15.54
N ALA A 435 1.46 20.02 -16.86
CA ALA A 435 2.55 19.90 -17.81
C ALA A 435 3.26 21.25 -17.89
N SER A 436 4.58 21.24 -18.12
CA SER A 436 5.45 22.43 -18.20
C SER A 436 5.05 23.48 -19.25
N ASP A 437 4.05 23.19 -20.09
CA ASP A 437 3.78 23.91 -21.33
C ASP A 437 2.49 24.76 -21.29
N VAL A 438 1.86 24.93 -20.12
CA VAL A 438 0.66 25.79 -19.97
C VAL A 438 1.09 27.22 -19.63
N GLU A 439 0.94 28.14 -20.60
CA GLU A 439 1.37 29.55 -20.52
C GLU A 439 0.70 30.39 -19.40
N ASP A 440 -0.26 29.85 -18.64
CA ASP A 440 -0.99 30.59 -17.58
C ASP A 440 -1.35 29.75 -16.34
N ASP A 441 -0.44 28.86 -15.90
CA ASP A 441 -0.63 28.02 -14.70
C ASP A 441 -0.16 28.72 -13.40
N SER A 442 -0.78 29.87 -13.08
CA SER A 442 -0.54 30.56 -11.81
C SER A 442 -1.29 29.93 -10.62
N PHE A 443 -0.82 30.18 -9.40
CA PHE A 443 -1.54 29.77 -8.17
C PHE A 443 -3.00 30.22 -8.15
N PHE A 444 -3.29 31.45 -8.59
CA PHE A 444 -4.64 32.00 -8.63
C PHE A 444 -5.53 31.30 -9.67
N SER A 445 -4.97 30.93 -10.82
CA SER A 445 -5.67 30.14 -11.85
C SER A 445 -6.10 28.78 -11.29
N ARG A 446 -5.19 28.07 -10.60
CA ARG A 446 -5.48 26.79 -9.94
C ARG A 446 -6.53 26.94 -8.84
N LEU A 447 -6.40 27.97 -7.99
CA LEU A 447 -7.36 28.24 -6.93
C LEU A 447 -8.76 28.54 -7.48
N ALA A 448 -8.85 29.34 -8.56
CA ALA A 448 -10.11 29.65 -9.23
C ALA A 448 -10.79 28.39 -9.79
N ARG A 449 -10.01 27.47 -10.38
CA ARG A 449 -10.52 26.17 -10.84
C ARG A 449 -11.11 25.35 -9.69
N VAL A 450 -10.38 25.19 -8.58
CA VAL A 450 -10.85 24.46 -7.40
C VAL A 450 -12.13 25.08 -6.84
N ARG A 451 -12.16 26.41 -6.67
CA ARG A 451 -13.35 27.13 -6.19
C ARG A 451 -14.55 27.02 -7.12
N THR A 452 -14.31 26.95 -8.43
CA THR A 452 -15.39 26.73 -9.41
C THR A 452 -16.07 25.39 -9.17
N VAL A 453 -15.29 24.32 -8.95
CA VAL A 453 -15.82 22.99 -8.64
C VAL A 453 -16.52 22.97 -7.29
N GLN A 454 -15.96 23.61 -6.25
CA GLN A 454 -16.61 23.77 -4.94
C GLN A 454 -17.98 24.45 -5.07
N ASN A 455 -18.05 25.56 -5.80
CA ASN A 455 -19.29 26.30 -6.03
C ASN A 455 -20.34 25.47 -6.77
N ARG A 456 -19.93 24.58 -7.70
CA ARG A 456 -20.84 23.64 -8.35
C ARG A 456 -21.45 22.68 -7.33
N PHE A 457 -20.62 22.06 -6.48
CA PHE A 457 -21.12 21.21 -5.39
C PHE A 457 -22.08 21.96 -4.46
N THR A 458 -21.72 23.16 -4.00
CA THR A 458 -22.57 23.98 -3.14
C THR A 458 -23.93 24.25 -3.79
N ARG A 459 -23.96 24.72 -5.05
CA ARG A 459 -25.20 25.01 -5.78
C ARG A 459 -26.06 23.77 -5.97
N SER A 460 -25.49 22.68 -6.47
CA SER A 460 -26.27 21.48 -6.77
C SER A 460 -26.83 20.80 -5.52
N VAL A 461 -26.08 20.81 -4.41
CA VAL A 461 -26.61 20.34 -3.12
C VAL A 461 -27.73 21.24 -2.61
N LEU A 462 -27.65 22.56 -2.78
CA LEU A 462 -28.73 23.48 -2.41
C LEU A 462 -29.98 23.29 -3.28
N ASP A 463 -29.81 23.05 -4.58
CA ASP A 463 -30.91 22.95 -5.53
C ASP A 463 -31.75 21.69 -5.35
N VAL A 464 -31.11 20.53 -5.11
CA VAL A 464 -31.81 19.24 -5.06
C VAL A 464 -31.70 18.48 -3.73
N GLY A 465 -30.85 18.96 -2.81
CA GLY A 465 -30.54 18.30 -1.54
C GLY A 465 -29.47 17.20 -1.67
N ALA A 466 -28.62 17.05 -0.66
CA ALA A 466 -27.48 16.13 -0.66
C ALA A 466 -27.87 14.67 -0.98
N SER A 467 -28.96 14.17 -0.37
CA SER A 467 -29.41 12.78 -0.59
C SER A 467 -29.79 12.51 -2.04
N LYS A 468 -30.35 13.49 -2.75
CA LYS A 468 -30.74 13.34 -4.16
C LYS A 468 -29.57 13.61 -5.09
N PHE A 469 -28.75 14.61 -4.78
CA PHE A 469 -27.54 14.96 -5.52
C PHE A 469 -26.51 13.83 -5.54
N TYR A 470 -26.30 13.11 -4.45
CA TYR A 470 -25.36 11.98 -4.42
C TYR A 470 -25.99 10.64 -4.80
N SER A 471 -27.24 10.63 -5.27
CA SER A 471 -27.87 9.42 -5.78
C SER A 471 -27.29 9.01 -7.14
N ARG A 472 -27.51 7.76 -7.55
CA ARG A 472 -27.08 7.24 -8.86
C ARG A 472 -27.62 8.06 -10.05
N TYR A 473 -28.69 8.82 -9.86
CA TYR A 473 -29.38 9.54 -10.93
C TYR A 473 -28.79 10.93 -11.23
N PHE A 474 -27.87 11.42 -10.41
CA PHE A 474 -27.25 12.72 -10.61
C PHE A 474 -25.76 12.56 -10.92
N ASP A 475 -25.25 13.39 -11.83
CA ASP A 475 -23.93 13.20 -12.40
C ASP A 475 -22.83 13.97 -11.65
N PHE A 476 -22.73 13.74 -10.33
CA PHE A 476 -21.59 14.25 -9.51
C PHE A 476 -20.25 13.55 -9.85
N ARG A 477 -20.29 12.58 -10.77
CA ARG A 477 -19.18 11.76 -11.23
C ARG A 477 -18.55 12.30 -12.51
N SER A 478 -19.22 13.25 -13.17
CA SER A 478 -18.75 13.86 -14.40
C SER A 478 -17.46 14.67 -14.21
N ALA A 479 -16.82 14.99 -15.34
CA ALA A 479 -15.66 15.87 -15.38
C ALA A 479 -15.94 17.28 -14.81
N GLU A 480 -17.21 17.73 -14.74
CA GLU A 480 -17.55 19.03 -14.17
C GLU A 480 -17.36 19.09 -12.64
N TYR A 481 -17.38 17.94 -11.98
CA TYR A 481 -17.18 17.80 -10.54
C TYR A 481 -15.78 17.32 -10.17
N ALA A 482 -14.86 17.26 -11.15
CA ALA A 482 -13.46 16.91 -10.97
C ALA A 482 -12.56 18.15 -11.09
N VAL A 483 -11.47 18.18 -10.32
CA VAL A 483 -10.45 19.24 -10.41
C VAL A 483 -9.47 18.93 -11.54
N LEU A 484 -9.00 17.68 -11.59
CA LEU A 484 -8.24 17.16 -12.73
C LEU A 484 -9.19 16.68 -13.81
N THR A 485 -8.93 17.10 -15.05
CA THR A 485 -9.63 16.58 -16.21
C THR A 485 -9.19 15.13 -16.46
N PRO A 486 -10.14 14.20 -16.67
CA PRO A 486 -9.86 12.87 -17.20
C PRO A 486 -8.95 12.94 -18.42
N LYS A 487 -7.87 12.15 -18.45
CA LYS A 487 -7.12 11.92 -19.68
C LYS A 487 -7.84 10.84 -20.49
N THR A 488 -8.88 11.19 -21.26
CA THR A 488 -9.45 10.29 -22.27
C THR A 488 -8.93 10.69 -23.65
N THR A 489 -8.23 9.78 -24.32
CA THR A 489 -7.80 9.89 -25.73
C THR A 489 -8.79 9.27 -26.71
N GLU A 490 -9.93 8.75 -26.25
CA GLU A 490 -10.99 8.19 -27.09
C GLU A 490 -12.35 8.84 -26.79
N PRO A 491 -13.24 8.96 -27.80
CA PRO A 491 -14.52 9.63 -27.65
C PRO A 491 -15.40 8.94 -26.61
N GLU A 492 -16.05 9.74 -25.77
CA GLU A 492 -16.91 9.36 -24.66
C GLU A 492 -17.97 8.32 -25.07
N GLY A 493 -17.70 7.04 -24.80
CA GLY A 493 -18.74 6.03 -24.63
C GLY A 493 -19.46 6.27 -23.30
N GLU A 494 -20.76 5.94 -23.22
CA GLU A 494 -21.53 6.08 -21.96
C GLU A 494 -20.92 5.32 -20.76
N ASP A 495 -20.01 4.38 -21.02
CA ASP A 495 -19.34 3.53 -20.03
C ASP A 495 -18.00 4.10 -19.49
N ASP A 496 -17.45 5.18 -20.06
CA ASP A 496 -16.11 5.71 -19.70
C ASP A 496 -16.15 6.84 -18.64
N ARG A 497 -17.30 7.00 -17.97
CA ARG A 497 -17.61 8.11 -17.05
C ARG A 497 -16.86 8.08 -15.71
N LEU A 498 -16.11 7.02 -15.40
CA LEU A 498 -15.44 6.83 -14.11
C LEU A 498 -13.92 6.63 -14.28
N SER A 499 -13.22 7.69 -14.65
CA SER A 499 -11.76 7.69 -14.70
C SER A 499 -11.19 8.09 -13.33
N HIS A 500 -10.41 7.18 -12.75
CA HIS A 500 -9.67 7.35 -11.48
C HIS A 500 -10.55 7.52 -10.23
N VAL A 501 -10.69 6.42 -9.50
CA VAL A 501 -11.34 6.36 -8.20
C VAL A 501 -10.35 6.00 -7.10
N ASP A 502 -10.66 6.42 -5.88
CA ASP A 502 -9.93 6.05 -4.67
C ASP A 502 -10.70 4.99 -3.86
N GLU A 503 -10.02 4.26 -2.98
CA GLU A 503 -10.69 3.27 -2.14
C GLU A 503 -11.44 3.94 -0.98
N TYR A 504 -12.74 3.62 -0.84
CA TYR A 504 -13.61 4.28 0.13
C TYR A 504 -13.10 4.15 1.57
N GLU A 505 -12.80 2.93 2.02
CA GLU A 505 -12.39 2.69 3.42
C GLU A 505 -10.98 3.23 3.73
N SER A 506 -10.03 3.05 2.81
CA SER A 506 -8.67 3.58 2.95
C SER A 506 -8.68 5.10 3.08
N MET A 507 -9.45 5.79 2.23
CA MET A 507 -9.60 7.25 2.28
C MET A 507 -10.28 7.70 3.59
N THR A 508 -11.35 7.01 3.99
CA THR A 508 -12.07 7.31 5.23
C THR A 508 -11.16 7.15 6.46
N SER A 509 -10.33 6.11 6.50
CA SER A 509 -9.34 5.90 7.55
C SER A 509 -8.24 6.97 7.53
N ALA A 510 -7.75 7.34 6.35
CA ALA A 510 -6.76 8.40 6.18
C ALA A 510 -7.28 9.75 6.71
N ILE A 511 -8.55 10.10 6.47
CA ILE A 511 -9.18 11.31 7.02
C ILE A 511 -9.15 11.27 8.54
N ARG A 512 -9.68 10.21 9.17
CA ARG A 512 -9.70 10.08 10.64
C ARG A 512 -8.31 10.20 11.25
N LYS A 513 -7.34 9.47 10.70
CA LYS A 513 -5.95 9.50 11.15
C LYS A 513 -5.35 10.91 11.02
N SER A 514 -5.62 11.63 9.93
CA SER A 514 -5.12 13.00 9.74
C SER A 514 -5.68 13.99 10.76
N PHE A 515 -6.99 13.99 10.97
CA PHE A 515 -7.62 14.84 11.99
C PHE A 515 -7.15 14.47 13.39
N ARG A 516 -7.03 13.16 13.68
CA ARG A 516 -6.55 12.66 14.97
C ARG A 516 -5.13 13.11 15.28
N VAL A 517 -4.21 13.07 14.31
CA VAL A 517 -2.84 13.60 14.47
C VAL A 517 -2.91 15.05 14.96
N ILE A 518 -3.60 15.93 14.24
CA ILE A 518 -3.66 17.36 14.56
C ILE A 518 -4.34 17.62 15.92
N GLN A 519 -5.42 16.90 16.23
CA GLN A 519 -6.10 16.98 17.53
C GLN A 519 -5.19 16.53 18.68
N LEU A 520 -4.37 15.49 18.49
CA LEU A 520 -3.39 15.06 19.49
C LEU A 520 -2.34 16.15 19.73
N LEU A 521 -1.78 16.73 18.67
CA LEU A 521 -0.76 17.79 18.79
C LEU A 521 -1.27 19.02 19.55
N LEU A 522 -2.52 19.41 19.30
CA LEU A 522 -3.19 20.49 20.02
C LEU A 522 -3.53 20.16 21.49
N SER A 523 -3.52 18.89 21.88
CA SER A 523 -3.89 18.45 23.24
C SER A 523 -2.68 18.22 24.15
N ILE A 524 -1.46 18.14 23.60
CA ILE A 524 -0.24 17.81 24.36
C ILE A 524 0.04 18.83 25.47
N ASP A 525 -0.27 20.11 25.26
CA ASP A 525 -0.09 21.15 26.29
C ASP A 525 -1.02 20.95 27.52
N LYS A 526 -2.07 20.13 27.42
CA LYS A 526 -2.94 19.78 28.56
C LYS A 526 -2.39 18.65 29.44
N HIS A 527 -1.39 17.91 28.96
CA HIS A 527 -0.90 16.68 29.61
C HIS A 527 0.48 16.82 30.26
N HIS A 528 0.94 18.06 30.50
CA HIS A 528 2.03 18.28 31.45
C HIS A 528 1.57 17.90 32.86
N VAL A 529 1.86 16.66 33.25
CA VAL A 529 1.94 16.27 34.65
C VAL A 529 3.22 16.88 35.20
N ASN A 530 3.10 17.66 36.27
CA ASN A 530 4.22 18.24 37.03
C ASN A 530 5.25 17.19 37.45
#